data_AF-A0A3B4CBY4-F1
#
_entry.id   AF-A0A3B4CBY4-F1
#
_cell.length_a   1.000
_cell.length_b   1.000
_cell.length_c   1.000
_cell.angle_alpha   90.00
_cell.angle_beta   90.00
_cell.angle_gamma   90.00
#
_symmetry.space_group_name_H-M   'P 1'
#
loop_
_entity.id
_entity.type
_entity.pdbx_description
1 polymer ?
#
loop_
_entity_poly.entity_id
_entity_poly.type
_entity_poly.pdbx_seq_one_letter_code
_entity_poly.pdbx_strand_id
1 'polypeptide(L)'
;MPKAAAEAISHPFWPRDLSIPNYVENDRSMLEIVTFLFSVSGLLLLVAWVLTGQKVAGGRLSGWRRLALCWFTVCGFIHGVIEGWFALYYTIIPGDQSFLSQLWKEYSKGDSRYVIADNFTVCMETVTACLWGPFSLWIVVAFLFNRPYRFVLQLIVSLGQLYGAVLYFYTEHRDGYIHSEYGHPIYFWFYFIFMNFLWIVIPFVLILDSWCQLSSTQALSDKSLPKHKSKSK
;
A
#
# COMPACT_ATOMS: atom_id res chain seq x y z
N MET A 1 -28.93 -1.32 41.90
CA MET A 1 -29.24 -0.40 40.78
C MET A 1 -28.61 -0.97 39.53
N PRO A 2 -29.39 -1.36 38.51
CA PRO A 2 -28.81 -1.81 37.24
C PRO A 2 -28.10 -0.61 36.58
N LYS A 3 -26.83 -0.81 36.19
CA LYS A 3 -26.12 0.14 35.33
C LYS A 3 -26.97 0.35 34.08
N ALA A 4 -27.41 1.58 33.83
CA ALA A 4 -27.99 1.93 32.53
C ALA A 4 -27.00 1.49 31.46
N ALA A 5 -27.43 0.60 30.55
CA ALA A 5 -26.65 0.30 29.37
C ALA A 5 -26.48 1.62 28.62
N ALA A 6 -25.23 2.05 28.39
CA ALA A 6 -24.97 3.21 27.55
C ALA A 6 -25.65 2.96 26.19
N GLU A 7 -26.44 3.93 25.71
CA GLU A 7 -27.06 3.83 24.38
C GLU A 7 -25.96 3.57 23.34
N ALA A 8 -26.12 2.51 22.55
CA ALA A 8 -25.17 2.18 21.50
C ALA A 8 -25.19 3.30 20.45
N ILE A 9 -24.03 3.90 20.19
CA ILE A 9 -23.89 4.94 19.18
C ILE A 9 -24.05 4.31 17.79
N SER A 10 -24.96 4.84 16.99
CA SER A 10 -25.20 4.37 15.62
C SER A 10 -24.01 4.68 14.71
N HIS A 11 -23.63 3.73 13.85
CA HIS A 11 -22.54 3.88 12.90
C HIS A 11 -22.82 3.14 11.57
N PRO A 12 -22.13 3.51 10.46
CA PRO A 12 -22.38 2.92 9.14
C PRO A 12 -21.64 1.59 8.89
N PHE A 13 -20.74 1.18 9.77
CA PHE A 13 -19.85 0.03 9.58
C PHE A 13 -20.57 -1.32 9.75
N TRP A 14 -20.03 -2.36 9.08
CA TRP A 14 -20.46 -3.75 9.23
C TRP A 14 -19.45 -4.54 10.07
N PRO A 15 -19.89 -5.46 10.96
CA PRO A 15 -21.28 -5.74 11.27
C PRO A 15 -21.96 -4.61 12.05
N ARG A 16 -23.30 -4.53 11.97
CA ARG A 16 -24.09 -3.36 12.46
C ARG A 16 -24.18 -3.28 13.98
N ASP A 17 -23.77 -4.33 14.68
CA ASP A 17 -23.76 -4.46 16.14
C ASP A 17 -22.38 -4.22 16.76
N LEU A 18 -21.40 -3.73 15.99
CA LEU A 18 -20.11 -3.31 16.54
C LEU A 18 -20.30 -2.25 17.65
N SER A 19 -19.44 -2.31 18.66
CA SER A 19 -19.41 -1.31 19.73
C SER A 19 -18.27 -0.32 19.49
N ILE A 20 -18.63 0.90 19.07
CA ILE A 20 -17.67 1.97 18.79
C ILE A 20 -18.07 3.20 19.63
N PRO A 21 -17.73 3.20 20.93
CA PRO A 21 -18.31 4.13 21.92
C PRO A 21 -17.88 5.59 21.76
N ASN A 22 -16.85 5.86 20.96
CA ASN A 22 -16.35 7.21 20.66
C ASN A 22 -16.63 7.61 19.20
N TYR A 23 -17.50 6.90 18.48
CA TYR A 23 -17.78 7.19 17.08
C TYR A 23 -18.37 8.58 16.88
N VAL A 24 -17.80 9.32 15.95
CA VAL A 24 -18.34 10.58 15.43
C VAL A 24 -18.33 10.51 13.90
N GLU A 25 -19.48 10.78 13.29
CA GLU A 25 -19.62 10.80 11.83
C GLU A 25 -18.70 11.87 11.20
N ASN A 26 -18.27 11.63 9.96
CA ASN A 26 -17.47 12.59 9.22
C ASN A 26 -18.27 13.87 8.96
N ASP A 27 -17.67 15.03 9.16
CA ASP A 27 -18.22 16.31 8.71
C ASP A 27 -17.95 16.59 7.22
N ARG A 28 -17.01 15.85 6.61
CA ARG A 28 -16.73 15.87 5.17
C ARG A 28 -17.48 14.78 4.44
N SER A 29 -17.93 15.11 3.24
CA SER A 29 -18.54 14.15 2.33
C SER A 29 -17.50 13.18 1.74
N MET A 30 -17.97 11.99 1.36
CA MET A 30 -17.18 11.01 0.59
C MET A 30 -16.54 11.66 -0.65
N LEU A 31 -17.28 12.51 -1.37
CA LEU A 31 -16.78 13.14 -2.59
C LEU A 31 -15.59 14.04 -2.30
N GLU A 32 -15.65 14.88 -1.26
CA GLU A 32 -14.53 15.74 -0.87
C GLU A 32 -13.27 14.94 -0.52
N ILE A 33 -13.43 13.87 0.26
CA ILE A 33 -12.34 12.98 0.68
C ILE A 33 -11.69 12.33 -0.54
N VAL A 34 -12.50 11.72 -1.40
CA VAL A 34 -12.06 10.99 -2.58
C VAL A 34 -11.42 11.93 -3.60
N THR A 35 -12.02 13.10 -3.86
CA THR A 35 -11.45 14.12 -4.76
C THR A 35 -10.10 14.61 -4.27
N PHE A 36 -9.93 14.87 -2.97
CA PHE A 36 -8.64 15.27 -2.42
C PHE A 36 -7.60 14.15 -2.63
N LEU A 37 -7.91 12.90 -2.26
CA LEU A 37 -6.99 11.77 -2.39
C LEU A 37 -6.50 11.59 -3.83
N PHE A 38 -7.43 11.59 -4.80
CA PHE A 38 -7.08 11.43 -6.21
C PHE A 38 -6.35 12.65 -6.78
N SER A 39 -6.64 13.86 -6.31
CA SER A 39 -5.95 15.08 -6.75
C SER A 39 -4.50 15.11 -6.29
N VAL A 40 -4.23 14.79 -5.02
CA VAL A 40 -2.87 14.71 -4.47
C VAL A 40 -2.08 13.58 -5.14
N SER A 41 -2.70 12.40 -5.26
CA SER A 41 -2.05 11.26 -5.94
C SER A 41 -1.77 11.57 -7.41
N GLY A 42 -2.70 12.23 -8.11
CA GLY A 42 -2.53 12.66 -9.50
C GLY A 42 -1.39 13.67 -9.65
N LEU A 43 -1.29 14.65 -8.76
CA LEU A 43 -0.17 15.61 -8.75
C LEU A 43 1.17 14.90 -8.50
N LEU A 44 1.23 13.99 -7.54
CA LEU A 44 2.43 13.20 -7.26
C LEU A 44 2.85 12.35 -8.47
N LEU A 45 1.90 11.70 -9.15
CA LEU A 45 2.16 10.97 -10.38
C LEU A 45 2.72 11.87 -11.48
N LEU A 46 2.14 13.07 -11.68
CA LEU A 46 2.63 14.03 -12.66
C LEU A 46 4.06 14.49 -12.35
N VAL A 47 4.34 14.84 -11.10
CA VAL A 47 5.68 15.26 -10.67
C VAL A 47 6.68 14.11 -10.86
N ALA A 48 6.34 12.89 -10.42
CA ALA A 48 7.18 11.71 -10.61
C ALA A 48 7.43 11.42 -12.10
N TRP A 49 6.41 11.57 -12.94
CA TRP A 49 6.54 11.36 -14.38
C TRP A 49 7.53 12.33 -15.03
N VAL A 50 7.47 13.61 -14.64
CA VAL A 50 8.40 14.65 -15.12
C VAL A 50 9.83 14.37 -14.64
N LEU A 51 10.01 14.08 -13.35
CA LEU A 51 11.34 13.81 -12.76
C LEU A 51 12.00 12.58 -13.40
N THR A 52 11.24 11.51 -13.61
CA THR A 52 11.74 10.26 -14.19
C THR A 52 11.96 10.33 -15.72
N GLY A 53 11.52 11.42 -16.37
CA GLY A 53 11.78 11.70 -17.78
C GLY A 53 13.17 12.31 -18.08
N GLN A 54 13.90 12.68 -17.02
CA GLN A 54 15.26 13.19 -17.12
C GLN A 54 16.26 12.08 -17.53
N LYS A 55 17.42 12.47 -18.06
CA LYS A 55 18.46 11.50 -18.44
C LYS A 55 19.13 10.95 -17.18
N VAL A 56 19.20 9.62 -17.09
CA VAL A 56 19.87 8.87 -16.02
C VAL A 56 20.99 8.04 -16.66
N ALA A 57 22.21 8.16 -16.14
CA ALA A 57 23.39 7.41 -16.63
C ALA A 57 23.59 7.46 -18.16
N GLY A 58 23.38 8.63 -18.77
CA GLY A 58 23.58 8.85 -20.22
C GLY A 58 22.39 8.47 -21.11
N GLY A 59 21.34 7.83 -20.56
CA GLY A 59 20.14 7.42 -21.29
C GLY A 59 18.84 7.92 -20.66
N ARG A 60 17.70 7.65 -21.31
CA ARG A 60 16.36 7.85 -20.72
C ARG A 60 15.82 6.51 -20.21
N LEU A 61 15.12 6.54 -19.08
CA LEU A 61 14.37 5.38 -18.60
C LEU A 61 13.26 5.03 -19.58
N SER A 62 12.99 3.74 -19.76
CA SER A 62 11.86 3.27 -20.57
C SER A 62 10.53 3.75 -19.98
N GLY A 63 9.49 3.87 -20.81
CA GLY A 63 8.15 4.28 -20.36
C GLY A 63 7.63 3.40 -19.22
N TRP A 64 7.80 2.07 -19.33
CA TRP A 64 7.44 1.11 -18.28
C TRP A 64 8.19 1.33 -16.98
N ARG A 65 9.50 1.63 -17.03
CA ARG A 65 10.26 1.94 -15.82
C ARG A 65 9.75 3.21 -15.17
N ARG A 66 9.44 4.24 -15.96
CA ARG A 66 8.89 5.51 -15.45
C ARG A 66 7.55 5.29 -14.76
N LEU A 67 6.67 4.47 -15.34
CA LEU A 67 5.40 4.08 -14.71
C LEU A 67 5.64 3.35 -13.38
N ALA A 68 6.58 2.41 -13.31
CA ALA A 68 6.94 1.73 -12.07
C ALA A 68 7.46 2.71 -10.99
N LEU A 69 8.24 3.71 -11.36
CA LEU A 69 8.73 4.73 -10.42
C LEU A 69 7.60 5.69 -9.97
N CYS A 70 6.64 5.97 -10.83
CA CYS A 70 5.43 6.70 -10.47
C CYS A 70 4.59 5.91 -9.46
N TRP A 71 4.42 4.59 -9.67
CA TRP A 71 3.81 3.68 -8.71
C TRP A 71 4.49 3.73 -7.35
N PHE A 72 5.82 3.54 -7.30
CA PHE A 72 6.55 3.63 -6.02
C PHE A 72 6.49 5.01 -5.35
N THR A 73 6.35 6.09 -6.13
CA THR A 73 6.13 7.42 -5.54
C THR A 73 4.77 7.49 -4.85
N VAL A 74 3.72 6.96 -5.47
CA VAL A 74 2.39 6.87 -4.87
C VAL A 74 2.39 5.93 -3.66
N CYS A 75 3.05 4.78 -3.74
CA CYS A 75 3.23 3.89 -2.58
C CYS A 75 3.91 4.61 -1.41
N GLY A 76 4.97 5.38 -1.68
CA GLY A 76 5.65 6.18 -0.66
C GLY A 76 4.71 7.15 0.06
N PHE A 77 3.80 7.79 -0.68
CA PHE A 77 2.78 8.67 -0.11
C PHE A 77 1.71 7.91 0.68
N ILE A 78 1.13 6.86 0.10
CA ILE A 78 0.06 6.09 0.77
C ILE A 78 0.60 5.45 2.04
N HIS A 79 1.68 4.68 1.95
CA HIS A 79 2.27 4.01 3.10
C HIS A 79 2.82 5.02 4.13
N GLY A 80 3.54 6.04 3.68
CA GLY A 80 4.20 6.99 4.58
C GLY A 80 3.24 7.96 5.27
N VAL A 81 2.19 8.43 4.58
CA VAL A 81 1.29 9.48 5.09
C VAL A 81 -0.05 8.91 5.53
N ILE A 82 -0.70 8.12 4.69
CA ILE A 82 -2.07 7.63 4.97
C ILE A 82 -2.01 6.48 5.98
N GLU A 83 -1.25 5.43 5.68
CA GLU A 83 -1.05 4.29 6.58
C GLU A 83 -0.21 4.68 7.80
N GLY A 84 0.76 5.57 7.62
CA GLY A 84 1.48 6.18 8.75
C GLY A 84 0.57 6.92 9.72
N TRP A 85 -0.47 7.62 9.23
CA TRP A 85 -1.48 8.22 10.11
C TRP A 85 -2.28 7.14 10.85
N PHE A 86 -2.71 6.08 10.18
CA PHE A 86 -3.39 4.97 10.84
C PHE A 86 -2.53 4.33 11.92
N ALA A 87 -1.28 3.97 11.60
CA ALA A 87 -0.36 3.34 12.54
C ALA A 87 -0.14 4.18 13.81
N LEU A 88 -0.16 5.51 13.71
CA LEU A 88 0.04 6.42 14.84
C LEU A 88 -1.26 6.75 15.61
N TYR A 89 -2.40 6.79 14.92
CA TYR A 89 -3.64 7.38 15.45
C TYR A 89 -4.85 6.45 15.44
N TYR A 90 -4.70 5.16 15.11
CA TYR A 90 -5.82 4.21 14.98
C TYR A 90 -6.79 4.20 16.18
N THR A 91 -6.30 4.45 17.40
CA THR A 91 -7.13 4.46 18.62
C THR A 91 -8.10 5.64 18.71
N ILE A 92 -7.80 6.75 18.04
CA ILE A 92 -8.61 7.98 18.09
C ILE A 92 -9.45 8.20 16.82
N ILE A 93 -9.12 7.52 15.71
CA ILE A 93 -9.80 7.65 14.41
C ILE A 93 -11.33 7.64 14.49
N PRO A 94 -11.99 6.76 15.29
CA PRO A 94 -13.44 6.72 15.32
C PRO A 94 -14.11 8.05 15.72
N GLY A 95 -13.46 8.83 16.59
CA GLY A 95 -13.98 10.11 17.07
C GLY A 95 -13.29 11.34 16.48
N ASP A 96 -12.15 11.16 15.81
CA ASP A 96 -11.34 12.26 15.28
C ASP A 96 -11.92 12.84 13.98
N GLN A 97 -11.75 14.16 13.80
CA GLN A 97 -12.21 14.92 12.64
C GLN A 97 -11.06 15.46 11.78
N SER A 98 -9.81 15.10 12.08
CA SER A 98 -8.70 15.36 11.16
C SER A 98 -8.97 14.71 9.79
N PHE A 99 -8.55 15.36 8.71
CA PHE A 99 -8.86 14.89 7.35
C PHE A 99 -8.47 13.41 7.11
N LEU A 100 -7.27 13.00 7.56
CA LEU A 100 -6.81 11.60 7.38
C LEU A 100 -7.62 10.61 8.23
N SER A 101 -8.07 10.98 9.42
CA SER A 101 -8.99 10.15 10.22
C SER A 101 -10.34 10.02 9.56
N GLN A 102 -10.86 11.09 8.95
CA GLN A 102 -12.09 11.03 8.16
C GLN A 102 -11.93 10.16 6.91
N LEU A 103 -10.78 10.22 6.24
CA LEU A 103 -10.45 9.32 5.14
C LEU A 103 -10.44 7.86 5.59
N TRP A 104 -9.85 7.56 6.74
CA TRP A 104 -9.88 6.22 7.30
C TRP A 104 -11.29 5.79 7.69
N LYS A 105 -12.11 6.65 8.31
CA LYS A 105 -13.53 6.35 8.55
C LYS A 105 -14.30 6.10 7.27
N GLU A 106 -14.00 6.82 6.18
CA GLU A 106 -14.62 6.55 4.88
C GLU A 106 -14.19 5.19 4.32
N TYR A 107 -12.90 4.88 4.36
CA TYR A 107 -12.37 3.58 3.95
C TYR A 107 -12.94 2.43 4.79
N SER A 108 -13.13 2.65 6.10
CA SER A 108 -13.68 1.67 7.03
C SER A 108 -15.12 1.25 6.72
N LYS A 109 -15.85 1.99 5.87
CA LYS A 109 -17.15 1.53 5.36
C LYS A 109 -17.01 0.32 4.44
N GLY A 110 -15.85 0.15 3.79
CA GLY A 110 -15.47 -1.03 3.02
C GLY A 110 -14.70 -2.08 3.82
N ASP A 111 -14.10 -1.72 4.96
CA ASP A 111 -13.50 -2.68 5.88
C ASP A 111 -13.45 -2.12 7.31
N SER A 112 -14.38 -2.54 8.16
CA SER A 112 -14.50 -2.02 9.52
C SER A 112 -13.32 -2.38 10.43
N ARG A 113 -12.45 -3.32 10.03
CA ARG A 113 -11.23 -3.67 10.78
C ARG A 113 -10.33 -2.47 11.04
N TYR A 114 -10.40 -1.43 10.21
CA TYR A 114 -9.67 -0.18 10.42
C TYR A 114 -10.32 0.74 11.46
N VAL A 115 -11.63 0.71 11.66
CA VAL A 115 -12.27 1.53 12.71
C VAL A 115 -12.24 0.84 14.07
N ILE A 116 -12.22 -0.50 14.10
CA ILE A 116 -12.11 -1.27 15.35
C ILE A 116 -10.66 -1.60 15.74
N ALA A 117 -9.68 -1.16 14.94
CA ALA A 117 -8.27 -1.40 15.16
C ALA A 117 -7.92 -2.89 15.33
N ASP A 118 -8.34 -3.70 14.35
CA ASP A 118 -8.00 -5.11 14.33
C ASP A 118 -6.47 -5.33 14.42
N ASN A 119 -6.07 -6.39 15.13
CA ASN A 119 -4.67 -6.65 15.40
C ASN A 119 -3.85 -6.86 14.12
N PHE A 120 -4.43 -7.54 13.12
CA PHE A 120 -3.69 -7.80 11.89
C PHE A 120 -3.54 -6.52 11.08
N THR A 121 -4.62 -5.74 10.89
CA THR A 121 -4.56 -4.48 10.12
C THR A 121 -3.59 -3.49 10.78
N VAL A 122 -3.66 -3.28 12.10
CA VAL A 122 -2.72 -2.41 12.81
C VAL A 122 -1.27 -2.86 12.63
N CYS A 123 -0.97 -4.15 12.80
CA CYS A 123 0.39 -4.67 12.65
C CYS A 123 0.90 -4.52 11.21
N MET A 124 0.08 -4.91 10.22
CA MET A 124 0.44 -4.87 8.81
C MET A 124 0.70 -3.43 8.37
N GLU A 125 -0.21 -2.52 8.68
CA GLU A 125 -0.09 -1.11 8.30
C GLU A 125 1.06 -0.39 9.01
N THR A 126 1.40 -0.80 10.22
CA THR A 126 2.60 -0.29 10.90
C THR A 126 3.87 -0.71 10.16
N VAL A 127 3.94 -1.97 9.71
CA VAL A 127 5.09 -2.46 8.93
C VAL A 127 5.16 -1.75 7.58
N THR A 128 4.03 -1.57 6.89
CA THR A 128 4.00 -0.88 5.59
C THR A 128 4.43 0.58 5.73
N ALA A 129 3.94 1.29 6.75
CA ALA A 129 4.31 2.66 7.02
C ALA A 129 5.80 2.81 7.39
N CYS A 130 6.31 1.95 8.26
CA CYS A 130 7.70 2.05 8.72
C CYS A 130 8.73 1.57 7.68
N LEU A 131 8.38 0.62 6.83
CA LEU A 131 9.31 0.01 5.88
C LEU A 131 8.96 0.30 4.42
N TRP A 132 7.76 -0.05 3.96
CA TRP A 132 7.40 0.03 2.55
C TRP A 132 7.26 1.47 2.07
N GLY A 133 6.80 2.40 2.90
CA GLY A 133 6.78 3.83 2.58
C GLY A 133 8.19 4.38 2.29
N PRO A 134 9.11 4.37 3.28
CA PRO A 134 10.48 4.83 3.10
C PRO A 134 11.24 4.10 2.00
N PHE A 135 11.09 2.77 1.89
CA PHE A 135 11.80 1.98 0.89
C PHE A 135 11.25 2.20 -0.52
N SER A 136 9.96 2.52 -0.69
CA SER A 136 9.41 2.89 -1.99
C SER A 136 10.04 4.18 -2.52
N LEU A 137 10.22 5.19 -1.67
CA LEU A 137 10.94 6.41 -2.04
C LEU A 137 12.42 6.15 -2.31
N TRP A 138 13.05 5.27 -1.52
CA TRP A 138 14.43 4.85 -1.76
C TRP A 138 14.58 4.13 -3.10
N ILE A 139 13.63 3.29 -3.52
CA ILE A 139 13.62 2.67 -4.86
C ILE A 139 13.67 3.75 -5.94
N VAL A 140 12.82 4.78 -5.85
CA VAL A 140 12.81 5.89 -6.81
C VAL A 140 14.18 6.55 -6.91
N VAL A 141 14.77 6.92 -5.78
CA VAL A 141 16.10 7.51 -5.70
C VAL A 141 17.16 6.54 -6.28
N ALA A 142 17.14 5.27 -5.90
CA ALA A 142 18.09 4.27 -6.35
C ALA A 142 18.06 4.08 -7.87
N PHE A 143 16.88 4.14 -8.50
CA PHE A 143 16.75 4.12 -9.96
C PHE A 143 17.25 5.42 -10.62
N LEU A 144 16.92 6.58 -10.07
CA LEU A 144 17.37 7.87 -10.61
C LEU A 144 18.90 8.04 -10.53
N PHE A 145 19.55 7.46 -9.53
CA PHE A 145 21.01 7.45 -9.38
C PHE A 145 21.68 6.18 -9.92
N ASN A 146 20.95 5.35 -10.67
CA ASN A 146 21.44 4.11 -11.27
C ASN A 146 22.22 3.19 -10.30
N ARG A 147 21.75 3.08 -9.05
CA ARG A 147 22.40 2.27 -8.00
C ARG A 147 22.27 0.77 -8.31
N PRO A 148 23.29 -0.06 -8.03
CA PRO A 148 23.30 -1.47 -8.41
C PRO A 148 22.22 -2.30 -7.70
N TYR A 149 21.84 -1.91 -6.47
CA TYR A 149 20.86 -2.62 -5.64
C TYR A 149 19.39 -2.26 -5.96
N ARG A 150 19.12 -1.37 -6.92
CA ARG A 150 17.77 -0.84 -7.20
C ARG A 150 16.72 -1.93 -7.48
N PHE A 151 17.12 -3.01 -8.16
CA PHE A 151 16.25 -4.15 -8.45
C PHE A 151 16.07 -5.10 -7.26
N VAL A 152 17.05 -5.15 -6.36
CA VAL A 152 16.92 -5.89 -5.09
C VAL A 152 15.90 -5.19 -4.20
N LEU A 153 15.98 -3.86 -4.07
CA LEU A 153 14.98 -3.09 -3.33
C LEU A 153 13.58 -3.25 -3.94
N GLN A 154 13.45 -3.11 -5.26
CA GLN A 154 12.17 -3.32 -5.95
C GLN A 154 11.59 -4.71 -5.65
N LEU A 155 12.40 -5.76 -5.70
CA LEU A 155 11.98 -7.12 -5.39
C LEU A 155 11.48 -7.26 -3.95
N ILE A 156 12.24 -6.76 -2.96
CA ILE A 156 11.91 -6.86 -1.54
C ILE A 156 10.59 -6.14 -1.23
N VAL A 157 10.46 -4.88 -1.65
CA VAL A 157 9.25 -4.08 -1.36
C VAL A 157 8.04 -4.67 -2.08
N SER A 158 8.18 -5.08 -3.35
CA SER A 158 7.06 -5.65 -4.11
C SER A 158 6.60 -6.99 -3.51
N LEU A 159 7.53 -7.83 -3.05
CA LEU A 159 7.19 -9.06 -2.34
C LEU A 159 6.47 -8.78 -1.02
N GLY A 160 6.95 -7.81 -0.25
CA GLY A 160 6.31 -7.38 1.00
C GLY A 160 4.88 -6.89 0.79
N GLN A 161 4.65 -6.04 -0.22
CA GLN A 161 3.32 -5.56 -0.60
C GLN A 161 2.39 -6.69 -1.02
N LEU A 162 2.85 -7.59 -1.90
CA LEU A 162 2.08 -8.75 -2.35
C LEU A 162 1.72 -9.67 -1.17
N TYR A 163 2.68 -9.95 -0.28
CA TYR A 163 2.46 -10.81 0.87
C TYR A 163 1.45 -10.20 1.85
N GLY A 164 1.59 -8.91 2.17
CA GLY A 164 0.64 -8.18 3.02
C GLY A 164 -0.77 -8.20 2.45
N ALA A 165 -0.93 -7.88 1.16
CA ALA A 165 -2.23 -7.88 0.49
C ALA A 165 -2.87 -9.29 0.42
N VAL A 166 -2.09 -10.35 0.21
CA VAL A 166 -2.59 -11.73 0.29
C VAL A 166 -3.11 -12.05 1.69
N LEU A 167 -2.35 -11.70 2.74
CA LEU A 167 -2.77 -11.92 4.12
C LEU A 167 -4.01 -11.07 4.48
N TYR A 168 -4.09 -9.84 3.98
CA TYR A 168 -5.25 -8.96 4.15
C TYR A 168 -6.55 -9.58 3.62
N PHE A 169 -6.51 -10.13 2.40
CA PHE A 169 -7.66 -10.83 1.85
C PHE A 169 -7.92 -12.15 2.56
N TYR A 170 -6.87 -12.91 2.90
CA TYR A 170 -7.02 -14.23 3.49
C TYR A 170 -7.61 -14.16 4.91
N THR A 171 -7.21 -13.17 5.71
CA THR A 171 -7.78 -12.92 7.04
C THR A 171 -9.26 -12.57 6.96
N GLU A 172 -9.65 -11.69 6.04
CA GLU A 172 -11.08 -11.34 5.89
C GLU A 172 -11.91 -12.49 5.32
N HIS A 173 -11.35 -13.25 4.38
CA HIS A 173 -11.99 -14.45 3.85
C HIS A 173 -12.25 -15.48 4.96
N ARG A 174 -11.28 -15.64 5.87
CA ARG A 174 -11.35 -16.50 7.05
C ARG A 174 -12.45 -16.06 8.03
N ASP A 175 -12.70 -14.76 8.12
CA ASP A 175 -13.77 -14.18 8.93
C ASP A 175 -15.11 -14.13 8.19
N GLY A 176 -15.18 -14.63 6.95
CA GLY A 176 -16.43 -14.72 6.18
C GLY A 176 -16.88 -13.39 5.59
N TYR A 177 -15.97 -12.43 5.41
CA TYR A 177 -16.24 -11.08 4.89
C TYR A 177 -17.24 -10.26 5.72
N ILE A 178 -17.24 -10.46 7.04
CA ILE A 178 -18.19 -9.83 7.96
C ILE A 178 -17.93 -8.32 8.17
N HIS A 179 -16.71 -7.84 7.87
CA HIS A 179 -16.31 -6.46 8.17
C HIS A 179 -16.68 -5.47 7.06
N SER A 180 -17.43 -5.92 6.04
CA SER A 180 -17.96 -5.08 4.96
C SER A 180 -19.40 -5.47 4.65
N GLU A 181 -20.14 -4.56 4.02
CA GLU A 181 -21.41 -4.93 3.37
C GLU A 181 -21.14 -5.83 2.17
N TYR A 182 -21.31 -7.14 2.34
CA TYR A 182 -20.97 -8.10 1.30
C TYR A 182 -21.72 -7.82 -0.01
N GLY A 183 -20.96 -7.69 -1.11
CA GLY A 183 -21.50 -7.42 -2.44
C GLY A 183 -21.84 -5.95 -2.75
N HIS A 184 -21.69 -5.02 -1.79
CA HIS A 184 -21.94 -3.61 -2.05
C HIS A 184 -20.99 -3.06 -3.14
N PRO A 185 -21.50 -2.39 -4.20
CA PRO A 185 -20.71 -2.03 -5.37
C PRO A 185 -19.54 -1.08 -5.08
N ILE A 186 -19.74 -0.12 -4.17
CA ILE A 186 -18.70 0.85 -3.80
C ILE A 186 -17.79 0.28 -2.71
N TYR A 187 -18.33 0.05 -1.52
CA TYR A 187 -17.53 -0.37 -0.37
C TYR A 187 -16.89 -1.75 -0.49
N PHE A 188 -17.62 -2.77 -0.93
CA PHE A 188 -17.03 -4.10 -1.08
C PHE A 188 -16.25 -4.24 -2.40
N TRP A 189 -16.89 -4.00 -3.55
CA TRP A 189 -16.22 -4.26 -4.83
C TRP A 189 -15.15 -3.22 -5.19
N PHE A 190 -15.39 -1.94 -4.95
CA PHE A 190 -14.42 -0.92 -5.31
C PHE A 190 -13.36 -0.71 -4.22
N TYR A 191 -13.75 -0.41 -2.97
CA TYR A 191 -12.78 -0.14 -1.89
C TYR A 191 -12.06 -1.41 -1.44
N PHE A 192 -12.79 -2.45 -1.08
CA PHE A 192 -12.19 -3.65 -0.52
C PHE A 192 -11.51 -4.51 -1.60
N ILE A 193 -12.18 -4.84 -2.71
CA ILE A 193 -11.61 -5.72 -3.74
C ILE A 193 -10.68 -4.95 -4.70
N PHE A 194 -11.21 -4.01 -5.49
CA PHE A 194 -10.48 -3.43 -6.62
C PHE A 194 -9.22 -2.67 -6.19
N MET A 195 -9.32 -1.77 -5.20
CA MET A 195 -8.17 -0.98 -4.75
C MET A 195 -7.05 -1.90 -4.27
N ASN A 196 -7.34 -2.84 -3.36
CA ASN A 196 -6.34 -3.78 -2.84
C ASN A 196 -5.80 -4.75 -3.90
N PHE A 197 -6.59 -5.12 -4.90
CA PHE A 197 -6.12 -5.97 -6.01
C PHE A 197 -4.99 -5.32 -6.82
N LEU A 198 -4.90 -3.99 -6.85
CA LEU A 198 -3.76 -3.28 -7.46
C LEU A 198 -2.44 -3.61 -6.76
N TRP A 199 -2.44 -3.75 -5.43
CA TRP A 199 -1.29 -4.18 -4.62
C TRP A 199 -0.97 -5.68 -4.74
N ILE A 200 -1.77 -6.44 -5.48
CA ILE A 200 -1.43 -7.81 -5.90
C ILE A 200 -0.77 -7.77 -7.27
N VAL A 201 -1.46 -7.20 -8.27
CA VAL A 201 -1.05 -7.32 -9.67
C VAL A 201 0.22 -6.53 -9.97
N ILE A 202 0.28 -5.27 -9.54
CA ILE A 202 1.41 -4.40 -9.88
C ILE A 202 2.70 -4.91 -9.22
N PRO A 203 2.71 -5.21 -7.90
CA PRO A 203 3.90 -5.78 -7.27
C PRO A 203 4.31 -7.12 -7.87
N PHE A 204 3.37 -7.99 -8.25
CA PHE A 204 3.70 -9.25 -8.93
C PHE A 204 4.46 -9.03 -10.24
N VAL A 205 4.02 -8.10 -11.08
CA VAL A 205 4.73 -7.74 -12.32
C VAL A 205 6.13 -7.18 -12.02
N LEU A 206 6.27 -6.36 -10.96
CA LEU A 206 7.56 -5.79 -10.55
C LEU A 206 8.53 -6.82 -9.95
N ILE A 207 8.01 -7.89 -9.34
CA ILE A 207 8.78 -9.06 -8.90
C ILE A 207 9.35 -9.77 -10.13
N LEU A 208 8.52 -10.06 -11.14
CA LEU A 208 8.97 -10.72 -12.37
C LEU A 208 10.02 -9.88 -13.12
N ASP A 209 9.81 -8.57 -13.23
CA ASP A 209 10.79 -7.64 -13.80
C ASP A 209 12.13 -7.70 -13.04
N SER A 210 12.10 -7.60 -11.71
CA SER A 210 13.32 -7.67 -10.89
C SER A 210 14.02 -9.01 -11.02
N TRP A 211 13.26 -10.12 -10.98
CA TRP A 211 13.77 -11.46 -11.13
C TRP A 211 14.53 -11.63 -12.45
N CYS A 212 13.93 -11.19 -13.57
CA CYS A 212 14.54 -11.27 -14.89
C CYS A 212 15.84 -10.46 -14.98
N GLN A 213 15.86 -9.23 -14.44
CA GLN A 213 17.03 -8.34 -14.48
C GLN A 213 18.18 -8.87 -13.62
N LEU A 214 17.87 -9.32 -12.40
CA LEU A 214 18.85 -9.90 -11.48
C LEU A 214 19.42 -11.21 -12.04
N SER A 215 18.57 -12.11 -12.54
CA SER A 215 19.00 -13.38 -13.14
C SER A 215 19.88 -13.17 -14.37
N SER A 216 19.52 -12.22 -15.23
CA SER A 216 20.34 -11.87 -16.41
C SER A 216 21.71 -11.36 -16.01
N THR A 217 21.77 -10.52 -14.97
CA THR A 217 23.04 -9.98 -14.44
C THR A 217 23.91 -11.10 -13.86
N GLN A 218 23.31 -12.03 -13.10
CA GLN A 218 24.02 -13.19 -12.55
C GLN A 218 24.60 -14.08 -13.67
N ALA A 219 23.79 -14.38 -14.68
CA ALA A 219 24.23 -15.21 -15.81
C ALA A 219 25.40 -14.57 -16.60
N LEU A 220 25.45 -13.24 -16.69
CA LEU A 220 26.59 -12.52 -17.28
C LEU A 220 27.84 -12.62 -16.40
N SER A 221 27.67 -12.49 -15.09
CA SER A 221 28.76 -12.65 -14.11
C SER A 221 29.37 -14.04 -14.19
N ASP A 222 28.54 -15.09 -14.21
CA ASP A 222 29.01 -16.49 -14.26
C ASP A 222 29.82 -16.78 -15.54
N LYS A 223 29.43 -16.20 -16.67
CA LYS A 223 30.18 -16.31 -17.94
C LYS A 223 31.53 -15.59 -17.93
N SER A 224 31.67 -14.57 -17.09
CA SER A 224 32.90 -13.77 -16.99
C SER A 224 33.97 -14.41 -16.11
N LEU A 225 33.62 -15.46 -15.34
CA LEU A 225 34.58 -16.19 -14.52
C LEU A 225 35.62 -16.90 -15.42
N PRO A 226 36.93 -16.76 -15.13
CA PRO A 226 37.95 -17.45 -15.90
C PRO A 226 37.73 -18.96 -15.80
N LYS A 227 37.58 -19.64 -16.95
CA LYS A 227 37.63 -21.10 -16.98
C LYS A 227 38.97 -21.53 -16.40
N HIS A 228 38.95 -22.16 -15.22
CA HIS A 228 40.14 -22.80 -14.66
C HIS A 228 40.70 -23.72 -15.75
N LYS A 229 41.86 -23.38 -16.31
CA LYS A 229 42.55 -24.27 -17.25
C LYS A 229 42.86 -25.53 -16.47
N SER A 230 42.08 -26.59 -16.69
CA SER A 230 42.44 -27.94 -16.30
C SER A 230 43.81 -28.20 -16.93
N LYS A 231 44.85 -28.22 -16.10
CA LYS A 231 46.15 -28.74 -16.51
C LYS A 231 45.95 -30.23 -16.70
N SER A 232 45.79 -30.65 -17.95
CA SER A 232 46.06 -32.03 -18.35
C SER A 232 47.49 -32.33 -17.93
N LYS A 233 47.63 -33.25 -16.98
CA LYS A 233 48.84 -34.04 -16.79
C LYS A 233 48.78 -35.25 -17.72
#